data_AF-A0A4R2BIA6-F1
#
_entry.id   AF-A0A4R2BIA6-F1
#
_cell.length_a   1.000
_cell.length_b   1.000
_cell.length_c   1.000
_cell.angle_alpha   90.00
_cell.angle_beta   90.00
_cell.angle_gamma   90.00
#
_symmetry.space_group_name_H-M   'P 1'
#
loop_
_entity.id
_entity.type
_entity.pdbx_description
1 polymer ?
#
loop_
_entity_poly.entity_id
_entity_poly.type
_entity_poly.pdbx_seq_one_letter_code
_entity_poly.pdbx_strand_id
1 'polypeptide(L)'
;MLTHYIIKQKTELVTGEFDEYGKLCTRVIEGNMPLLVDLPPIKVLIESTNYYGNNLKGAIEGAKSILGNIHLCPFMVCQDLDICLFPHKSSVHHDCIWFNHEHVLNTRSQGRYTIVELRNGNSLKLKTRQSSFNSKKQKAGDLRRILTERVLSGGNLKYVASEQYGICKETGKLIFDKKN
;
A
#
# COMPACT_ATOMS: atom_id res chain seq x y z
N MET A 1 -2.50 23.96 -8.15
CA MET A 1 -2.52 22.88 -7.14
C MET A 1 -3.68 21.96 -7.47
N LEU A 2 -3.50 20.64 -7.37
CA LEU A 2 -4.59 19.68 -7.61
C LEU A 2 -5.47 19.61 -6.36
N THR A 3 -6.79 19.53 -6.51
CA THR A 3 -7.71 19.37 -5.36
C THR A 3 -7.88 17.90 -4.95
N HIS A 4 -7.54 16.98 -5.84
CA HIS A 4 -7.69 15.55 -5.65
C HIS A 4 -6.63 14.79 -6.44
N TYR A 5 -6.23 13.63 -5.94
CA TYR A 5 -5.29 12.74 -6.63
C TYR A 5 -5.48 11.29 -6.18
N ILE A 6 -5.48 10.38 -7.14
CA ILE A 6 -5.46 8.93 -6.92
C ILE A 6 -4.08 8.40 -7.26
N ILE A 7 -3.48 7.66 -6.34
CA ILE A 7 -2.19 6.98 -6.52
C ILE A 7 -2.35 5.93 -7.63
N LYS A 8 -1.46 6.00 -8.61
CA LYS A 8 -1.44 5.15 -9.80
C LYS A 8 -0.19 4.29 -9.81
N GLN A 9 -0.14 3.32 -10.71
CA GLN A 9 1.02 2.46 -10.88
C GLN A 9 2.30 3.27 -11.18
N LYS A 10 2.20 4.41 -11.87
CA LYS A 10 3.32 5.31 -12.17
C LYS A 10 3.75 6.25 -11.03
N THR A 11 3.01 6.31 -9.94
CA THR A 11 3.39 7.13 -8.77
C THR A 11 4.61 6.51 -8.09
N GLU A 12 5.74 7.22 -8.03
CA GLU A 12 6.94 6.71 -7.35
C GLU A 12 6.88 6.89 -5.83
N LEU A 13 6.40 8.05 -5.37
CA LEU A 13 6.22 8.33 -3.94
C LEU A 13 5.23 9.46 -3.67
N VAL A 14 4.72 9.49 -2.44
CA VAL A 14 3.96 10.62 -1.89
C VAL A 14 4.54 11.06 -0.54
N THR A 15 4.56 12.36 -0.26
CA THR A 15 5.04 12.91 1.01
C THR A 15 4.29 14.19 1.36
N GLY A 16 4.26 14.57 2.64
CA GLY A 16 3.70 15.86 3.03
C GLY A 16 4.70 16.99 2.87
N GLU A 17 4.16 18.16 2.54
CA GLU A 17 4.86 19.43 2.35
C GLU A 17 3.92 20.54 2.81
N PHE A 18 4.43 21.55 3.52
CA PHE A 18 3.63 22.73 3.87
C PHE A 18 3.69 23.73 2.73
N ASP A 19 2.53 24.31 2.38
CA ASP A 19 2.49 25.45 1.48
C ASP A 19 2.94 26.75 2.18
N GLU A 20 2.93 27.85 1.44
CA GLU A 20 3.31 29.18 1.93
C GLU A 20 2.42 29.70 3.07
N TYR A 21 1.23 29.13 3.26
CA TYR A 21 0.27 29.48 4.31
C TYR A 21 0.30 28.51 5.50
N GLY A 22 1.23 27.55 5.51
CA GLY A 22 1.36 26.54 6.57
C GLY A 22 0.32 25.43 6.51
N LYS A 23 -0.41 25.28 5.40
CA LYS A 23 -1.35 24.18 5.18
C LYS A 23 -0.58 22.93 4.75
N LEU A 24 -0.90 21.80 5.39
CA LEU A 24 -0.28 20.51 5.04
C LEU A 24 -0.87 19.96 3.73
N CYS A 25 -0.01 19.87 2.73
CA CYS A 25 -0.31 19.44 1.37
C CYS A 25 0.45 18.15 1.04
N THR A 26 0.14 17.52 -0.09
CA THR A 26 0.83 16.31 -0.55
C THR A 26 1.63 16.60 -1.80
N ARG A 27 2.94 16.39 -1.70
CA ARG A 27 3.84 16.29 -2.84
C ARG A 27 3.77 14.88 -3.39
N VAL A 28 3.45 14.75 -4.67
CA VAL A 28 3.45 13.49 -5.40
C VAL A 28 4.57 13.54 -6.42
N ILE A 29 5.40 12.51 -6.46
CA ILE A 29 6.35 12.29 -7.54
C ILE A 29 5.74 11.25 -8.48
N GLU A 30 5.59 11.66 -9.73
CA GLU A 30 5.10 10.86 -10.85
C GLU A 30 5.91 11.23 -12.10
N GLY A 31 6.88 10.41 -12.49
CA GLY A 31 7.79 10.71 -13.60
C GLY A 31 8.66 11.95 -13.34
N ASN A 32 8.74 12.86 -14.32
CA ASN A 32 9.62 14.03 -14.26
C ASN A 32 8.98 15.27 -13.63
N MET A 33 7.66 15.28 -13.43
CA MET A 33 6.94 16.45 -12.93
C MET A 33 6.37 16.18 -11.54
N PRO A 34 6.90 16.84 -10.49
CA PRO A 34 6.29 16.77 -9.16
C PRO A 34 4.95 17.49 -9.16
N LEU A 35 3.93 16.84 -8.61
CA LEU A 35 2.59 17.42 -8.45
C LEU A 35 2.37 17.83 -6.99
N LEU A 36 1.61 18.90 -6.77
CA LEU A 36 1.19 19.34 -5.43
C LEU A 36 -0.32 19.23 -5.33
N VAL A 37 -0.78 18.47 -4.33
CA VAL A 37 -2.19 18.19 -4.04
C VAL A 37 -2.60 18.89 -2.75
N ASP A 38 -3.72 19.58 -2.78
CA ASP A 38 -4.29 20.38 -1.68
C ASP A 38 -5.01 19.52 -0.63
N LEU A 39 -4.38 18.41 -0.28
CA LEU A 39 -4.84 17.45 0.72
C LEU A 39 -3.64 16.94 1.52
N PRO A 40 -3.81 16.61 2.81
CA PRO A 40 -2.74 15.98 3.58
C PRO A 40 -2.49 14.54 3.09
N PRO A 41 -1.26 14.00 3.23
CA PRO A 41 -0.89 12.69 2.67
C PRO A 41 -1.85 11.57 3.05
N ILE A 42 -2.28 11.54 4.32
CA ILE A 42 -3.21 10.52 4.81
C ILE A 42 -4.55 10.52 4.05
N LYS A 43 -5.05 11.68 3.64
CA LYS A 43 -6.29 11.78 2.84
C LYS A 43 -6.07 11.23 1.44
N VAL A 44 -4.94 11.56 0.80
CA VAL A 44 -4.57 10.97 -0.50
C VAL A 44 -4.46 9.45 -0.43
N LEU A 45 -3.85 8.89 0.62
CA LEU A 45 -3.78 7.43 0.81
C LEU A 45 -5.17 6.79 0.98
N ILE A 46 -6.03 7.40 1.82
CA ILE A 46 -7.40 6.90 2.07
C ILE A 46 -8.22 6.95 0.77
N GLU A 47 -8.25 8.09 0.10
CA GLU A 47 -9.02 8.28 -1.13
C GLU A 47 -8.55 7.35 -2.24
N SER A 48 -7.22 7.18 -2.39
CA SER A 48 -6.65 6.24 -3.36
C SER A 48 -7.03 4.79 -3.05
N THR A 49 -6.97 4.40 -1.78
CA THR A 49 -7.31 3.02 -1.38
C THR A 49 -8.81 2.75 -1.59
N ASN A 50 -9.66 3.71 -1.23
CA ASN A 50 -11.11 3.63 -1.43
C ASN A 50 -11.49 3.59 -2.92
N TYR A 51 -10.80 4.34 -3.77
CA TYR A 51 -11.03 4.35 -5.22
C TYR A 51 -10.88 2.95 -5.85
N TYR A 52 -9.90 2.16 -5.40
CA TYR A 52 -9.72 0.78 -5.85
C TYR A 52 -10.55 -0.25 -5.06
N GLY A 53 -11.60 0.18 -4.35
CA GLY A 53 -12.52 -0.70 -3.62
C GLY A 53 -11.96 -1.28 -2.31
N ASN A 54 -10.86 -0.74 -1.80
CA ASN A 54 -10.24 -1.17 -0.54
C ASN A 54 -10.49 -0.15 0.59
N ASN A 55 -10.05 -0.48 1.80
CA ASN A 55 -10.02 0.47 2.92
C ASN A 55 -8.60 0.53 3.51
N LEU A 56 -8.05 1.73 3.73
CA LEU A 56 -6.67 1.88 4.23
C LEU A 56 -6.40 1.12 5.54
N LYS A 57 -7.32 1.22 6.50
CA LYS A 57 -7.18 0.51 7.78
C LYS A 57 -7.25 -1.00 7.57
N GLY A 58 -8.21 -1.46 6.77
CA GLY A 58 -8.34 -2.88 6.41
C GLY A 58 -7.09 -3.42 5.69
N ALA A 59 -6.52 -2.67 4.76
CA ALA A 59 -5.31 -3.03 4.04
C ALA A 59 -4.09 -3.16 4.97
N ILE A 60 -3.95 -2.23 5.93
CA ILE A 60 -2.88 -2.28 6.94
C ILE A 60 -3.06 -3.47 7.89
N GLU A 61 -4.28 -3.72 8.38
CA GLU A 61 -4.54 -4.86 9.26
C GLU A 61 -4.36 -6.20 8.52
N GLY A 62 -4.79 -6.29 7.26
CA GLY A 62 -4.51 -7.42 6.38
C GLY A 62 -3.01 -7.65 6.21
N ALA A 63 -2.23 -6.60 5.95
CA ALA A 63 -0.78 -6.69 5.86
C ALA A 63 -0.12 -7.17 7.16
N LYS A 64 -0.58 -6.70 8.33
CA LYS A 64 -0.11 -7.21 9.64
C LYS A 64 -0.44 -8.68 9.87
N SER A 65 -1.61 -9.15 9.43
CA SER A 65 -1.95 -10.58 9.53
C SER A 65 -0.99 -11.48 8.72
N ILE A 66 -0.33 -10.90 7.70
CA ILE A 66 0.62 -11.60 6.82
C ILE A 66 2.05 -11.49 7.34
N LEU A 67 2.46 -10.28 7.69
CA LEU A 67 3.84 -9.95 8.08
C LEU A 67 4.10 -10.07 9.59
N GLY A 68 3.05 -10.32 10.38
CA GLY A 68 3.08 -10.26 11.83
C GLY A 68 2.94 -8.84 12.38
N ASN A 69 3.12 -8.70 13.70
CA ASN A 69 3.00 -7.43 14.40
C ASN A 69 4.20 -6.51 14.16
N ILE A 70 4.26 -5.88 12.98
CA ILE A 70 5.33 -4.97 12.58
C ILE A 70 4.92 -3.50 12.71
N HIS A 71 5.87 -2.67 13.12
CA HIS A 71 5.76 -1.21 12.98
C HIS A 71 6.02 -0.79 11.53
N LEU A 72 5.47 0.38 11.13
CA LEU A 72 5.67 0.98 9.80
C LEU A 72 5.25 0.02 8.68
N CYS A 73 4.04 -0.53 8.83
CA CYS A 73 3.51 -1.58 7.98
C CYS A 73 3.30 -1.08 6.54
N PRO A 74 3.80 -1.81 5.52
CA PRO A 74 3.41 -1.57 4.14
C PRO A 74 1.96 -2.00 3.90
N PHE A 75 1.35 -1.54 2.82
CA PHE A 75 0.00 -1.96 2.44
C PHE A 75 -0.18 -1.92 0.93
N MET A 76 -1.10 -2.73 0.41
CA MET A 76 -1.52 -2.68 -0.99
C MET A 76 -2.58 -1.59 -1.14
N VAL A 77 -2.33 -0.60 -2.00
CA VAL A 77 -3.35 0.35 -2.45
C VAL A 77 -4.28 -0.33 -3.45
N CYS A 78 -3.69 -1.06 -4.39
CA CYS A 78 -4.39 -1.88 -5.38
C CYS A 78 -3.53 -3.09 -5.70
N GLN A 79 -4.07 -4.30 -5.51
CA GLN A 79 -3.34 -5.54 -5.80
C GLN A 79 -3.25 -5.80 -7.31
N ASP A 80 -4.32 -5.54 -8.06
CA ASP A 80 -4.38 -5.80 -9.51
C ASP A 80 -3.38 -4.95 -10.31
N LEU A 81 -3.11 -3.72 -9.81
CA LEU A 81 -2.12 -2.81 -10.38
C LEU A 81 -0.75 -2.91 -9.70
N ASP A 82 -0.60 -3.81 -8.73
CA ASP A 82 0.61 -4.04 -7.94
C ASP A 82 1.17 -2.75 -7.30
N ILE A 83 0.25 -1.92 -6.77
CA ILE A 83 0.58 -0.67 -6.10
C ILE A 83 0.76 -0.97 -4.61
N CYS A 84 2.00 -1.17 -4.19
CA CYS A 84 2.36 -1.42 -2.80
C CYS A 84 3.12 -0.22 -2.22
N LEU A 85 2.56 0.40 -1.19
CA LEU A 85 3.22 1.52 -0.53
C LEU A 85 3.84 1.09 0.79
N PHE A 86 5.00 1.68 1.10
CA PHE A 86 5.65 1.52 2.39
C PHE A 86 6.20 2.84 2.92
N PRO A 87 6.05 3.12 4.23
CA PRO A 87 6.51 4.36 4.81
C PRO A 87 8.00 4.25 5.18
N HIS A 88 8.78 5.30 4.96
CA HIS A 88 10.19 5.29 5.39
C HIS A 88 10.38 5.59 6.88
N LYS A 89 9.39 6.24 7.51
CA LYS A 89 9.32 6.60 8.95
C LYS A 89 7.87 6.64 9.43
N SER A 90 7.64 7.03 10.69
CA SER A 90 6.27 7.10 11.24
C SER A 90 5.37 8.04 10.44
N SER A 91 4.16 7.58 10.12
CA SER A 91 3.12 8.34 9.43
C SER A 91 2.59 9.53 10.23
N VAL A 92 2.95 9.61 11.53
CA VAL A 92 2.68 10.77 12.39
C VAL A 92 3.50 11.99 11.95
N HIS A 93 4.66 11.78 11.31
CA HIS A 93 5.46 12.89 10.78
C HIS A 93 4.88 13.37 9.45
N HIS A 94 4.70 14.69 9.31
CA HIS A 94 4.16 15.31 8.09
C HIS A 94 4.96 14.96 6.84
N ASP A 95 6.28 14.83 6.95
CA ASP A 95 7.23 14.56 5.87
C ASP A 95 7.54 13.06 5.77
N CYS A 96 6.64 12.21 6.27
CA CYS A 96 6.68 10.79 6.00
C CYS A 96 6.45 10.52 4.51
N ILE A 97 7.51 10.13 3.84
CA ILE A 97 7.46 9.62 2.47
C ILE A 97 6.94 8.18 2.48
N TRP A 98 5.92 7.96 1.65
CA TRP A 98 5.40 6.66 1.26
C TRP A 98 5.92 6.33 -0.13
N PHE A 99 6.80 5.34 -0.21
CA PHE A 99 7.39 4.87 -1.46
C PHE A 99 6.52 3.80 -2.07
N ASN A 100 6.31 3.88 -3.38
CA ASN A 100 5.82 2.74 -4.14
C ASN A 100 6.98 1.76 -4.35
N HIS A 101 6.81 0.55 -3.84
CA HIS A 101 7.87 -0.46 -3.78
C HIS A 101 8.52 -0.73 -5.15
N GLU A 102 7.71 -0.83 -6.20
CA GLU A 102 8.19 -1.17 -7.56
C GLU A 102 9.09 -0.09 -8.19
N HIS A 103 9.04 1.13 -7.67
CA HIS A 103 9.82 2.26 -8.17
C HIS A 103 11.14 2.47 -7.46
N VAL A 104 11.40 1.79 -6.34
CA VAL A 104 12.69 1.87 -5.66
C VAL A 104 13.66 0.86 -6.27
N LEU A 105 14.54 1.32 -7.15
CA LEU A 105 15.49 0.45 -7.85
C LEU A 105 16.62 0.01 -6.92
N ASN A 106 17.39 0.97 -6.44
CA ASN A 106 18.60 0.71 -5.66
C ASN A 106 18.70 1.65 -4.47
N THR A 107 19.54 1.26 -3.50
CA THR A 107 19.91 2.12 -2.39
C THR A 107 21.42 2.10 -2.20
N ARG A 108 22.00 3.22 -1.81
CA ARG A 108 23.41 3.32 -1.41
C ARG A 108 23.57 4.07 -0.11
N SER A 109 24.46 3.61 0.75
CA SER A 109 24.82 4.32 1.98
C SER A 109 25.69 5.53 1.67
N GLN A 110 25.40 6.66 2.33
CA GLN A 110 26.24 7.85 2.32
C GLN A 110 26.35 8.39 3.75
N GLY A 111 27.21 7.76 4.55
CA GLY A 111 27.39 8.08 5.97
C GLY A 111 26.12 7.80 6.78
N ARG A 112 25.51 8.85 7.34
CA ARG A 112 24.22 8.76 8.08
C ARG A 112 22.99 8.90 7.17
N TYR A 113 23.20 8.97 5.87
CA TYR A 113 22.16 9.11 4.86
C TYR A 113 22.07 7.88 3.99
N THR A 114 20.91 7.69 3.39
CA THR A 114 20.67 6.72 2.33
C THR A 114 20.30 7.49 1.08
N ILE A 115 20.97 7.19 -0.03
CA ILE A 115 20.48 7.63 -1.34
C ILE A 115 19.60 6.52 -1.91
N VAL A 116 18.38 6.90 -2.28
CA VAL A 116 17.37 6.02 -2.85
C VAL A 116 17.23 6.38 -4.33
N GLU A 117 17.55 5.44 -5.21
CA GLU A 117 17.46 5.61 -6.66
C GLU A 117 16.08 5.11 -7.14
N LEU A 118 15.35 5.98 -7.84
CA LEU A 118 14.02 5.70 -8.36
C LEU A 118 14.06 5.30 -9.83
N ARG A 119 13.00 4.61 -10.28
CA ARG A 119 12.86 4.13 -11.67
C ARG A 119 12.82 5.26 -12.71
N ASN A 120 12.35 6.44 -12.34
CA ASN A 120 12.38 7.63 -13.19
C ASN A 120 13.77 8.28 -13.33
N GLY A 121 14.83 7.67 -12.75
CA GLY A 121 16.19 8.21 -12.77
C GLY A 121 16.47 9.24 -11.66
N ASN A 122 15.44 9.68 -10.92
CA ASN A 122 15.64 10.59 -9.80
C ASN A 122 16.24 9.87 -8.59
N SER A 123 16.91 10.63 -7.72
CA SER A 123 17.48 10.12 -6.47
C SER A 123 17.06 10.98 -5.29
N LEU A 124 16.73 10.34 -4.16
CA LEU A 124 16.40 11.02 -2.91
C LEU A 124 17.43 10.73 -1.82
N LYS A 125 17.86 11.76 -1.12
CA LYS A 125 18.74 11.65 0.05
C LYS A 125 17.92 11.65 1.34
N LEU A 126 17.86 10.52 2.02
CA LEU A 126 17.12 10.34 3.26
C LEU A 126 18.06 10.30 4.46
N LYS A 127 17.70 10.99 5.56
CA LYS A 127 18.43 10.93 6.83
C LYS A 127 18.06 9.65 7.61
N THR A 128 18.50 8.51 7.10
CA THR A 128 18.30 7.19 7.71
C THR A 128 19.43 6.24 7.33
N ARG A 129 19.64 5.20 8.12
CA ARG A 129 20.58 4.12 7.78
C ARG A 129 20.02 3.28 6.64
N GLN A 130 20.86 2.91 5.68
CA GLN A 130 20.46 2.12 4.52
C GLN A 130 19.80 0.79 4.93
N SER A 131 20.36 0.10 5.93
CA SER A 131 19.79 -1.14 6.45
C SER A 131 18.35 -0.96 6.96
N SER A 132 18.09 0.12 7.72
CA SER A 132 16.75 0.43 8.23
C SER A 132 15.76 0.69 7.09
N PHE A 133 16.17 1.39 6.04
CA PHE A 133 15.33 1.62 4.87
C PHE A 133 15.08 0.32 4.10
N ASN A 134 16.13 -0.45 3.81
CA ASN A 134 16.04 -1.72 3.09
C ASN A 134 15.19 -2.75 3.81
N SER A 135 15.21 -2.80 5.15
CA SER A 135 14.29 -3.67 5.90
C SER A 135 12.81 -3.31 5.69
N LYS A 136 12.48 -2.03 5.49
CA LYS A 136 11.10 -1.61 5.18
C LYS A 136 10.72 -1.94 3.73
N LYS A 137 11.64 -1.69 2.79
CA LYS A 137 11.51 -2.11 1.39
C LYS A 137 11.27 -3.62 1.31
N GLN A 138 12.09 -4.42 2.02
CA GLN A 138 11.97 -5.89 2.03
C GLN A 138 10.60 -6.35 2.51
N LYS A 139 10.08 -5.79 3.61
CA LYS A 139 8.74 -6.13 4.12
C LYS A 139 7.63 -5.85 3.10
N ALA A 140 7.75 -4.77 2.34
CA ALA A 140 6.82 -4.49 1.25
C ALA A 140 6.96 -5.50 0.11
N GLY A 141 8.18 -5.88 -0.26
CA GLY A 141 8.44 -6.96 -1.20
C GLY A 141 7.86 -8.31 -0.75
N ASP A 142 8.02 -8.66 0.52
CA ASP A 142 7.47 -9.88 1.12
C ASP A 142 5.93 -9.87 1.08
N LEU A 143 5.30 -8.74 1.41
CA LEU A 143 3.84 -8.58 1.32
C LEU A 143 3.34 -8.81 -0.11
N ARG A 144 3.96 -8.14 -1.09
CA ARG A 144 3.61 -8.27 -2.51
C ARG A 144 3.72 -9.72 -2.97
N ARG A 145 4.85 -10.36 -2.66
CA ARG A 145 5.14 -11.74 -3.05
C ARG A 145 4.10 -12.69 -2.47
N ILE A 146 3.86 -12.64 -1.16
CA ILE A 146 2.90 -13.54 -0.48
C ILE A 146 1.47 -13.35 -1.01
N LEU A 147 1.04 -12.12 -1.22
CA LEU A 147 -0.31 -11.84 -1.75
C LEU A 147 -0.46 -12.33 -3.19
N THR A 148 0.57 -12.16 -4.02
CA THR A 148 0.59 -12.66 -5.39
C THR A 148 0.53 -14.19 -5.42
N GLU A 149 1.35 -14.85 -4.59
CA GLU A 149 1.34 -16.31 -4.43
C GLU A 149 -0.05 -16.82 -4.02
N ARG A 150 -0.76 -16.14 -3.10
CA ARG A 150 -2.12 -16.51 -2.67
C ARG A 150 -3.15 -16.42 -3.79
N VAL A 151 -3.07 -15.40 -4.64
CA VAL A 151 -3.97 -15.27 -5.79
C VAL A 151 -3.70 -16.36 -6.82
N LEU A 152 -2.43 -16.63 -7.10
CA LEU A 152 -2.03 -17.65 -8.07
C LEU A 152 -2.30 -19.07 -7.60
N SER A 153 -2.21 -19.35 -6.30
CA SER A 153 -2.37 -20.71 -5.75
C SER A 153 -3.82 -21.20 -5.76
N GLY A 154 -4.81 -20.32 -5.97
CA GLY A 154 -6.22 -20.62 -5.75
C GLY A 154 -6.51 -20.86 -4.27
N GLY A 155 -7.62 -20.35 -3.74
CA GLY A 155 -7.94 -20.50 -2.32
C GLY A 155 -7.91 -21.97 -1.87
N ASN A 156 -7.30 -22.25 -0.71
CA ASN A 156 -7.42 -23.56 -0.08
C ASN A 156 -8.87 -23.77 0.37
N LEU A 157 -9.67 -24.46 -0.45
CA LEU A 157 -10.98 -24.96 -0.04
C LEU A 157 -10.75 -26.04 1.01
N LYS A 158 -10.93 -25.69 2.28
CA LYS A 158 -11.07 -26.69 3.34
C LYS A 158 -12.51 -27.19 3.32
N TYR A 159 -12.74 -28.31 2.64
CA TYR A 159 -13.97 -29.07 2.86
C TYR A 159 -13.93 -29.62 4.28
N VAL A 160 -14.76 -29.07 5.16
CA VAL A 160 -15.03 -29.68 6.47
C VAL A 160 -16.27 -30.53 6.28
N ALA A 161 -16.09 -31.85 6.18
CA ALA A 161 -17.21 -32.77 6.27
C ALA A 161 -17.83 -32.61 7.67
N SER A 162 -18.96 -31.92 7.77
CA SER A 162 -19.71 -31.88 9.02
C SER A 162 -20.42 -33.24 9.14
N GLU A 163 -20.05 -34.04 10.14
CA GLU A 163 -20.72 -35.33 10.39
C GLU A 163 -22.12 -35.18 10.98
N GLN A 164 -22.59 -33.98 11.36
CA GLN A 164 -23.96 -33.79 11.84
C GLN A 164 -24.49 -32.39 11.53
N TYR A 165 -25.18 -32.22 10.40
CA TYR A 165 -26.18 -31.15 10.30
C TYR A 165 -27.46 -31.66 10.95
N GLY A 166 -27.80 -31.13 12.13
CA GLY A 166 -29.17 -31.21 12.63
C GLY A 166 -30.07 -30.50 11.62
N ILE A 167 -31.03 -31.24 11.03
CA ILE A 167 -32.00 -30.69 10.09
C ILE A 167 -32.76 -29.56 10.81
N CYS A 168 -32.50 -28.31 10.43
CA CYS A 168 -33.32 -27.19 10.86
C CYS A 168 -34.70 -27.34 10.19
N LYS A 169 -35.77 -27.33 10.98
CA LYS A 169 -37.15 -27.57 10.53
C LYS A 169 -37.79 -26.40 9.79
N GLU A 170 -37.01 -25.47 9.23
CA GLU A 170 -37.50 -24.47 8.28
C GLU A 170 -36.64 -24.52 7.02
N THR A 171 -37.17 -25.20 6.00
CA THR A 171 -36.53 -25.39 4.71
C THR A 171 -36.53 -24.07 3.92
N GLY A 172 -35.52 -23.23 4.13
CA GLY A 172 -35.15 -22.17 3.20
C GLY A 172 -34.56 -22.77 1.91
N LYS A 173 -35.39 -23.46 1.11
CA LYS A 173 -34.99 -23.96 -0.21
C LYS A 173 -34.76 -22.76 -1.14
N LEU A 174 -33.51 -22.54 -1.55
CA LEU A 174 -33.21 -21.74 -2.74
C LEU A 174 -33.60 -22.58 -3.96
N ILE A 175 -34.77 -22.29 -4.53
CA ILE A 175 -35.24 -22.89 -5.78
C ILE A 175 -34.64 -22.05 -6.91
N PHE A 176 -33.74 -22.65 -7.69
CA PHE A 176 -33.26 -22.05 -8.93
C PHE A 176 -34.22 -22.46 -10.06
N ASP A 177 -35.05 -21.52 -10.51
CA ASP A 177 -35.85 -21.73 -11.72
C ASP A 177 -34.89 -21.81 -12.92
N LYS A 178 -34.86 -22.98 -13.58
CA LYS A 178 -34.33 -23.06 -14.94
C LYS A 178 -35.32 -22.35 -15.85
N LYS A 179 -34.96 -21.16 -16.34
CA LYS A 179 -35.63 -20.60 -17.52
C LYS A 179 -35.32 -21.50 -18.72
N ASN A 180 -36.37 -22.09 -19.29
CA ASN A 180 -36.34 -22.66 -20.64
C ASN A 180 -36.08 -21.56 -21.68
#